data_AF-A0A7J7J237-F1
#
_entry.id   AF-A0A7J7J237-F1
#
_cell.length_a   1.000
_cell.length_b   1.000
_cell.length_c   1.000
_cell.angle_alpha   90.00
_cell.angle_beta   90.00
_cell.angle_gamma   90.00
#
_symmetry.space_group_name_H-M   'P 1'
#
loop_
_entity.id
_entity.type
_entity.pdbx_description
1 polymer ?
#
loop_
_entity_poly.entity_id
_entity_poly.type
_entity_poly.pdbx_seq_one_letter_code
_entity_poly.pdbx_strand_id
1 'polypeptide(L)'
;MNEHVTDPVSYGIFIVDRRTKSPEDSVNQLAQMMHEFTRLTRRQRIIMRNRTERLSDLLDWRNLGVVCTIVSCSVDDNFTSSVL
;
A
#
# COMPACT_ATOMS: atom_id res chain seq x y z
N MET A 1 5.28 1.40 -16.86
CA MET A 1 4.05 0.61 -16.70
C MET A 1 3.52 0.90 -15.30
N ASN A 2 2.31 1.42 -15.20
CA ASN A 2 1.70 1.80 -13.92
C ASN A 2 1.22 0.51 -13.23
N GLU A 3 2.13 -0.16 -12.51
CA GLU A 3 1.89 -1.42 -11.80
C GLU A 3 0.94 -1.16 -10.62
N HIS A 4 -0.34 -0.99 -10.92
CA HIS A 4 -1.38 -1.08 -9.91
C HIS A 4 -1.39 -2.51 -9.42
N VAL A 5 -1.21 -2.71 -8.12
CA VAL A 5 -1.43 -4.01 -7.48
C VAL A 5 -2.92 -4.31 -7.62
N THR A 6 -3.29 -5.05 -8.66
CA THR A 6 -4.68 -5.34 -9.05
C THR A 6 -5.42 -6.16 -8.00
N ASP A 7 -4.69 -6.91 -7.17
CA ASP A 7 -5.25 -7.67 -6.05
C ASP A 7 -4.33 -7.61 -4.81
N PRO A 8 -4.48 -6.59 -3.93
CA PRO A 8 -3.62 -6.41 -2.76
C PRO A 8 -3.61 -7.62 -1.82
N VAL A 9 -4.73 -8.34 -1.73
CA VAL A 9 -4.88 -9.51 -0.86
C VAL A 9 -3.95 -10.65 -1.31
N SER A 10 -3.79 -10.84 -2.62
CA SER A 10 -2.89 -11.86 -3.17
C SER A 10 -1.40 -11.58 -2.93
N TYR A 11 -1.05 -10.32 -2.66
CA TYR A 11 0.28 -9.85 -2.28
C TYR A 11 0.46 -9.75 -0.76
N GLY A 12 -0.52 -10.21 0.03
CA GLY A 12 -0.46 -10.19 1.49
C GLY A 12 -0.72 -8.81 2.11
N ILE A 13 -1.27 -7.87 1.32
CA ILE A 13 -1.67 -6.55 1.80
C ILE A 13 -3.17 -6.59 2.13
N PHE A 14 -3.50 -6.42 3.40
CA PHE A 14 -4.87 -6.39 3.89
C PHE A 14 -5.22 -4.97 4.35
N ILE A 15 -6.22 -4.35 3.71
CA ILE A 15 -6.63 -2.97 4.01
C ILE A 15 -8.00 -3.00 4.70
N VAL A 16 -8.02 -2.61 5.98
CA VAL A 16 -9.26 -2.38 6.72
C VAL A 16 -9.79 -0.99 6.39
N ASP A 17 -11.07 -0.88 6.04
CA ASP A 17 -11.68 0.44 5.89
C ASP A 17 -12.05 1.00 7.26
N ARG A 18 -11.36 2.06 7.66
CA ARG A 18 -11.61 2.83 8.88
C ARG A 18 -12.15 4.24 8.60
N ARG A 19 -12.29 4.64 7.33
CA ARG A 19 -12.70 6.00 6.94
C ARG A 19 -14.20 6.09 6.72
N THR A 20 -14.79 5.08 6.09
CA THR A 20 -16.21 5.12 5.69
C THR A 20 -17.12 4.24 6.53
N LYS A 21 -16.55 3.31 7.31
CA LYS A 21 -17.28 2.31 8.09
C LYS A 21 -17.39 2.66 9.56
N SER A 22 -18.41 2.10 10.22
CA SER A 22 -18.55 2.15 11.67
C SER A 22 -17.40 1.40 12.35
N PRO A 23 -17.05 1.72 13.61
CA PRO A 23 -15.95 1.04 14.31
C PRO A 23 -16.22 -0.46 14.48
N GLU A 24 -17.47 -0.87 14.70
CA GLU A 24 -17.85 -2.28 14.83
C GLU A 24 -17.67 -3.04 13.52
N ASP A 25 -18.08 -2.45 12.39
CA ASP A 25 -17.90 -3.05 11.07
C ASP A 25 -16.41 -3.17 10.70
N SER A 26 -15.58 -2.19 11.07
CA SER A 26 -14.13 -2.26 10.87
C SER A 26 -13.49 -3.39 11.69
N VAL A 27 -13.95 -3.60 12.93
CA VAL A 27 -13.48 -4.70 13.79
C VAL A 27 -13.90 -6.05 13.22
N ASN A 28 -15.15 -6.18 12.78
CA ASN A 28 -15.64 -7.40 12.12
C ASN A 28 -14.87 -7.70 10.83
N GLN A 29 -14.57 -6.67 10.03
CA GLN A 29 -13.75 -6.82 8.83
C GLN A 29 -12.34 -7.32 9.16
N LEU A 30 -11.70 -6.77 10.19
CA LEU A 30 -10.38 -7.21 10.65
C LEU A 30 -10.42 -8.67 11.13
N ALA A 31 -11.40 -9.02 11.96
CA ALA A 31 -11.56 -10.37 12.49
C ALA A 31 -11.75 -11.40 11.36
N GLN A 32 -12.54 -11.06 10.35
CA GLN A 32 -12.75 -11.91 9.18
C GLN A 32 -11.45 -12.15 8.40
N MET A 33 -10.66 -11.10 8.14
CA MET A 33 -9.38 -11.24 7.43
C MET A 33 -8.38 -12.09 8.23
N MET A 34 -8.31 -11.92 9.55
CA MET A 34 -7.48 -12.77 10.41
C MET A 34 -7.95 -14.22 10.38
N HIS A 35 -9.27 -14.46 10.44
CA HIS A 35 -9.84 -15.80 10.39
C HIS A 35 -9.49 -16.50 9.06
N GLU A 36 -9.67 -15.83 7.92
CA GLU A 36 -9.30 -16.34 6.60
C GLU A 36 -7.81 -16.67 6.51
N PHE A 37 -6.95 -15.83 7.09
CA PHE A 37 -5.51 -16.09 7.12
C PHE A 37 -5.17 -17.41 7.86
N THR A 38 -5.83 -17.68 8.99
CA THR A 38 -5.59 -18.94 9.73
C THR A 38 -5.98 -20.19 8.94
N ARG A 39 -6.91 -20.07 8.00
CA ARG A 39 -7.39 -21.17 7.15
C ARG A 39 -6.44 -21.47 5.98
N LEU A 40 -5.43 -20.64 5.75
CA LEU A 40 -4.46 -20.87 4.68
C LEU A 40 -3.59 -22.10 4.96
N THR A 41 -3.30 -22.86 3.92
CA THR A 41 -2.32 -23.95 3.97
C THR A 41 -0.90 -23.39 4.08
N ARG A 42 0.04 -24.23 4.54
CA ARG A 42 1.47 -23.88 4.58
C ARG A 42 1.98 -23.40 3.21
N ARG A 43 1.58 -24.07 2.12
CA ARG A 43 1.97 -23.72 0.75
C ARG A 43 1.45 -22.34 0.36
N GLN A 44 0.19 -22.03 0.64
CA GLN A 44 -0.39 -20.72 0.35
C GLN A 44 0.32 -19.59 1.11
N ARG A 45 0.67 -19.80 2.39
CA ARG A 45 1.45 -18.81 3.17
C ARG A 45 2.84 -18.57 2.59
N ILE A 46 3.51 -19.61 2.08
CA ILE A 46 4.82 -19.45 1.42
C ILE A 46 4.68 -18.63 0.13
N ILE A 47 3.70 -18.97 -0.71
CA ILE A 47 3.45 -18.24 -1.96
C ILE A 47 3.12 -16.77 -1.68
N MET A 48 2.25 -16.50 -0.70
CA MET A 48 1.90 -15.15 -0.29
C MET A 48 3.14 -14.37 0.15
N ARG A 49 4.00 -14.93 1.00
CA ARG A 49 5.27 -14.27 1.40
C ARG A 49 6.19 -13.98 0.22
N ASN A 50 6.34 -14.90 -0.71
CA ASN A 50 7.16 -14.69 -1.91
C ASN A 50 6.58 -13.57 -2.80
N ARG A 51 5.25 -13.41 -2.83
CA ARG A 51 4.60 -12.30 -3.53
C ARG A 51 4.79 -10.98 -2.78
N THR A 52 4.66 -10.97 -1.46
CA THR A 52 4.91 -9.78 -0.63
C THR A 52 6.36 -9.31 -0.74
N GLU A 53 7.32 -10.23 -0.84
CA GLU A 53 8.74 -9.88 -0.98
C GLU A 53 9.02 -9.11 -2.28
N ARG A 54 8.41 -9.52 -3.41
CA ARG A 54 8.51 -8.79 -4.69
C ARG A 54 7.96 -7.36 -4.62
N LEU A 55 7.03 -7.08 -3.70
CA LEU A 55 6.51 -5.73 -3.49
C LEU A 55 7.56 -4.79 -2.87
N SER A 56 8.55 -5.33 -2.16
CA SER A 56 9.57 -4.50 -1.50
C SER A 56 10.36 -3.64 -2.47
N ASP A 57 10.58 -4.12 -3.70
CA ASP A 57 11.24 -3.37 -4.77
C ASP A 57 10.46 -2.09 -5.14
N LEU A 58 9.12 -2.12 -5.11
CA LEU A 58 8.29 -0.94 -5.38
C LEU A 58 8.39 0.11 -4.26
N LEU A 59 8.73 -0.30 -3.05
CA LEU A 59 8.88 0.56 -1.88
C LEU A 59 10.34 1.00 -1.65
N ASP A 60 11.26 0.69 -2.57
CA ASP A 60 12.65 1.12 -2.47
C ASP A 60 12.78 2.65 -2.67
N TRP A 61 13.73 3.26 -1.96
CA TRP A 61 14.02 4.70 -2.03
C TRP A 61 14.45 5.16 -3.42
N ARG A 62 14.98 4.25 -4.25
CA ARG A 62 15.27 4.55 -5.66
C ARG A 62 14.00 4.85 -6.45
N ASN A 63 12.91 4.16 -6.12
CA ASN A 63 11.60 4.33 -6.77
C ASN A 63 10.80 5.47 -6.11
N LEU A 64 10.86 5.59 -4.78
CA LEU A 64 10.18 6.67 -4.04
C LEU A 64 10.89 8.02 -4.15
N GLY A 65 12.20 8.04 -4.42
CA GLY A 65 13.01 9.25 -4.56
C GLY A 65 12.63 10.11 -5.76
N VAL A 66 12.02 9.52 -6.79
CA VAL A 66 11.42 10.26 -7.92
C VAL A 66 10.23 11.10 -7.45
N VAL A 67 9.41 10.57 -6.53
CA VAL A 67 8.31 11.34 -5.92
C VAL A 67 8.86 12.43 -4.99
N CYS A 68 9.91 12.12 -4.22
CA CYS A 68 10.53 13.10 -3.32
C CYS A 68 11.15 14.29 -4.08
N THR A 69 11.83 14.03 -5.21
CA THR A 69 12.38 15.07 -6.08
C THR A 69 11.30 15.92 -6.75
N ILE A 70 10.18 15.31 -7.18
CA ILE A 70 9.03 16.06 -7.72
C ILE A 70 8.36 16.91 -6.63
N VAL A 71 8.23 16.42 -5.38
CA VAL A 71 7.64 17.17 -4.28
C VAL A 71 8.53 18.34 -3.86
N SER A 72 9.87 18.19 -3.85
CA SER A 72 10.77 19.32 -3.65
C SER A 72 10.67 20.34 -4.79
N CYS A 73 10.56 19.92 -6.06
CA CYS A 73 10.38 20.87 -7.17
C CYS A 73 9.03 21.60 -7.12
N SER A 74 7.95 20.94 -6.64
CA SER A 74 6.61 21.55 -6.58
C SER A 74 6.45 22.61 -5.48
N VAL A 75 7.36 22.65 -4.50
CA VAL A 75 7.37 23.71 -3.46
C VAL A 75 8.10 24.96 -3.96
N ASP A 76 9.01 24.83 -4.93
CA ASP A 76 9.78 25.97 -5.45
C ASP A 76 9.03 26.76 -6.54
N ASP A 77 8.04 26.17 -7.23
CA ASP A 77 7.33 26.82 -8.36
C ASP A 77 6.22 27.80 -7.95
N ASN A 78 5.88 27.93 -6.66
CA ASN A 78 4.82 28.85 -6.18
C ASN A 78 5.34 30.13 -5.47
N PHE A 79 6.66 30.39 -5.46
CA PHE A 79 7.22 31.56 -4.75
C PHE A 79 7.78 32.68 -5.66
N THR A 80 7.80 32.53 -6.99
CA THR A 80 8.43 33.51 -7.90
C THR A 80 7.48 34.35 -8.75
N SER A 81 6.15 34.28 -8.56
CA SER A 81 5.18 35.10 -9.33
C SER A 81 4.49 36.22 -8.53
N SER A 82 4.99 36.59 -7.35
CA SER A 82 4.43 37.68 -6.53
C SER A 82 5.38 38.87 -6.31
N VAL A 83 6.56 38.86 -6.94
CA VAL A 83 7.50 40.00 -6.92
C VAL A 83 8.08 40.19 -8.31
N LEU A 84 7.25 40.69 -9.23
CA LEU A 84 7.60 41.57 -10.35
C LEU A 84 6.30 42.19 -10.90
#